data_AF-A0A661TX10-F1
#
_entry.id   AF-A0A661TX10-F1
#
_cell.length_a   1.000
_cell.length_b   1.000
_cell.length_c   1.000
_cell.angle_alpha   90.00
_cell.angle_beta   90.00
_cell.angle_gamma   90.00
#
_symmetry.space_group_name_H-M   'P 1'
#
loop_
_entity.id
_entity.type
_entity.pdbx_description
1 polymer ?
#
loop_
_entity_poly.entity_id
_entity_poly.type
_entity_poly.pdbx_seq_one_letter_code
_entity_poly.pdbx_strand_id
1 'polypeptide(L)'
;VRGRIEEYVGDDDGIEITDGIIDVLNRAGLIIVASGTATFEVAVCGIPMIVIYCTSPLTYYAGRVLIRNKFIGLPNLIAGREIVPELIQGRMNEERIAKYVINLHNNKYLYESMHLELLSATEEMIGNTINPYENTVKDILEKVGLD
;
A
#
# COMPACT_ATOMS: atom_id res chain seq x y z
N VAL A 1 18.86 7.14 -1.61
CA VAL A 1 17.75 7.14 -0.62
C VAL A 1 18.25 6.63 0.72
N ARG A 2 18.79 5.41 0.78
CA ARG A 2 19.38 4.82 2.00
C ARG A 2 20.28 5.74 2.82
N GLY A 3 21.32 6.33 2.21
CA GLY A 3 22.22 7.25 2.93
C GLY A 3 21.55 8.51 3.52
N ARG A 4 20.42 8.96 2.95
CA ARG A 4 19.63 10.04 3.58
C ARG A 4 18.84 9.53 4.78
N ILE A 5 18.29 8.31 4.71
CA ILE A 5 17.56 7.70 5.82
C ILE A 5 18.50 7.45 6.99
N GLU A 6 19.70 6.92 6.74
CA GLU A 6 20.73 6.69 7.74
C GLU A 6 21.12 7.99 8.48
N GLU A 7 21.21 9.12 7.77
CA GLU A 7 21.45 10.44 8.38
C GLU A 7 20.31 10.91 9.31
N TYR A 8 19.05 10.61 8.97
CA TYR A 8 17.90 10.96 9.80
C TYR A 8 17.70 10.03 11.00
N VAL A 9 18.03 8.74 10.85
CA VAL A 9 17.86 7.72 11.88
C VAL A 9 18.98 7.76 12.92
N GLY A 10 20.23 8.00 12.48
CA GLY A 10 21.39 7.96 13.37
C GLY A 10 21.63 6.57 13.97
N ASP A 11 22.13 6.52 15.21
CA ASP A 11 22.42 5.29 15.96
C ASP A 11 21.23 4.86 16.86
N ASP A 12 19.98 5.07 16.42
CA ASP A 12 18.80 4.65 17.20
C ASP A 12 18.63 3.12 17.15
N ASP A 13 18.87 2.46 18.28
CA ASP A 13 18.77 1.00 18.45
C ASP A 13 17.35 0.44 18.18
N GLY A 14 16.33 1.30 18.09
CA GLY A 14 14.94 0.93 17.80
C GLY A 14 14.58 0.94 16.32
N ILE A 15 15.46 1.39 15.41
CA ILE A 15 15.17 1.52 13.98
C ILE A 15 16.12 0.64 13.15
N GLU A 16 15.54 -0.36 12.49
CA GLU A 16 16.27 -1.25 11.58
C GLU A 16 16.07 -0.82 10.12
N ILE A 17 17.17 -0.68 9.37
CA ILE A 17 17.13 -0.41 7.92
C ILE A 17 17.41 -1.70 7.17
N THR A 18 16.35 -2.32 6.64
CA THR A 18 16.43 -3.52 5.81
C THR A 18 16.13 -3.22 4.33
N ASP A 19 16.64 -4.07 3.45
CA ASP A 19 16.30 -4.05 2.03
C ASP A 19 15.34 -5.20 1.72
N GLY A 20 14.33 -4.92 0.90
CA GLY A 20 13.37 -5.93 0.46
C GLY A 20 12.10 -5.95 1.30
N ILE A 21 10.97 -5.83 0.60
CA ILE A 21 9.64 -5.74 1.19
C ILE A 21 9.19 -7.02 1.90
N ILE A 22 9.58 -8.19 1.41
CA ILE A 22 9.20 -9.50 2.02
C ILE A 22 9.66 -9.57 3.47
N ASP A 23 10.86 -9.09 3.76
CA ASP A 23 11.44 -9.11 5.10
C ASP A 23 10.65 -8.23 6.08
N VAL A 24 10.23 -7.05 5.61
CA VAL A 24 9.36 -6.12 6.35
C VAL A 24 7.98 -6.74 6.58
N LEU A 25 7.37 -7.31 5.55
CA LEU A 25 6.02 -7.91 5.62
C LEU A 25 5.95 -9.06 6.62
N ASN A 26 7.01 -9.86 6.75
CA ASN A 26 7.05 -10.98 7.70
C ASN A 26 7.15 -10.55 9.17
N ARG A 27 7.58 -9.31 9.45
CA ARG A 27 7.78 -8.80 10.82
C ARG A 27 6.76 -7.74 11.23
N ALA A 28 6.13 -7.07 10.28
CA ALA A 28 5.30 -5.89 10.55
C ALA A 28 3.86 -6.27 10.92
N GLY A 29 3.36 -5.72 12.03
CA GLY A 29 1.93 -5.75 12.36
C GLY A 29 1.14 -4.56 11.77
N LEU A 30 1.82 -3.46 11.44
CA LEU A 30 1.22 -2.27 10.83
C LEU A 30 2.26 -1.60 9.96
N ILE A 31 1.87 -1.11 8.78
CA ILE A 31 2.81 -0.52 7.82
C ILE A 31 2.40 0.91 7.45
N ILE A 32 3.34 1.85 7.52
CA ILE A 32 3.22 3.14 6.84
C ILE A 32 3.94 3.00 5.50
N VAL A 33 3.21 3.19 4.40
CA VAL A 33 3.71 2.90 3.05
C VAL A 33 3.60 4.12 2.15
N ALA A 34 4.66 4.40 1.40
CA ALA A 34 4.61 5.42 0.36
C ALA A 34 3.68 4.97 -0.77
N SER A 35 2.89 5.89 -1.33
CA SER A 35 2.03 5.58 -2.48
C SER A 35 2.84 4.95 -3.63
N GLY A 36 2.42 3.77 -4.08
CA GLY A 36 3.11 2.99 -5.12
C GLY A 36 2.68 1.52 -5.12
N THR A 37 3.39 0.67 -5.86
CA THR A 37 3.09 -0.77 -5.97
C THR A 37 3.20 -1.51 -4.64
N ALA A 38 4.07 -1.03 -3.74
CA ALA A 38 4.20 -1.55 -2.38
C ALA A 38 2.87 -1.53 -1.60
N THR A 39 1.96 -0.58 -1.91
CA THR A 39 0.63 -0.55 -1.27
C THR A 39 -0.19 -1.80 -1.58
N PHE A 40 -0.01 -2.39 -2.76
CA PHE A 40 -0.70 -3.63 -3.13
C PHE A 40 -0.06 -4.84 -2.46
N GLU A 41 1.27 -4.92 -2.44
CA GLU A 41 1.99 -6.02 -1.79
C GLU A 41 1.64 -6.11 -0.30
N VAL A 42 1.53 -4.97 0.39
CA VAL A 42 1.06 -4.88 1.77
C VAL A 42 -0.41 -5.33 1.90
N ALA A 43 -1.27 -4.91 0.97
CA ALA A 43 -2.69 -5.29 0.98
C ALA A 43 -2.91 -6.79 0.80
N VAL A 44 -2.12 -7.44 -0.06
CA VAL A 44 -2.21 -8.89 -0.32
C VAL A 44 -1.85 -9.68 0.93
N CYS A 45 -0.94 -9.18 1.76
CA CYS A 45 -0.65 -9.75 3.07
C CYS A 45 -1.73 -9.43 4.13
N GLY A 46 -2.74 -8.61 3.79
CA GLY A 46 -3.78 -8.15 4.71
C GLY A 46 -3.26 -7.25 5.82
N ILE A 47 -2.03 -6.74 5.75
CA ILE A 47 -1.44 -5.99 6.87
C ILE A 47 -2.06 -4.59 6.90
N PRO A 48 -2.69 -4.17 8.02
CA PRO A 48 -3.23 -2.82 8.14
C PRO A 48 -2.17 -1.76 7.88
N MET A 49 -2.55 -0.74 7.09
CA MET A 49 -1.60 0.24 6.61
C MET A 49 -2.13 1.66 6.58
N ILE A 50 -1.20 2.62 6.50
CA ILE A 50 -1.45 4.03 6.26
C ILE A 50 -0.66 4.43 5.02
N VAL A 51 -1.36 4.94 4.00
CA VAL A 51 -0.70 5.38 2.77
C VAL A 51 -0.32 6.84 2.91
N ILE A 52 0.97 7.13 2.70
CA ILE A 52 1.51 8.50 2.73
C ILE A 52 2.04 8.89 1.36
N TYR A 53 1.88 10.16 1.01
CA TYR A 53 2.51 10.69 -0.20
C TYR A 53 2.76 12.19 -0.11
N CYS A 54 4.01 12.59 -0.36
CA CYS A 54 4.40 13.98 -0.49
C CYS A 54 5.24 14.17 -1.76
N THR A 55 4.82 15.09 -2.63
CA THR A 55 5.52 15.48 -3.86
C THR A 55 5.51 17.00 -4.02
N SER A 56 6.28 17.52 -4.99
CA SER A 56 6.31 18.96 -5.24
C SER A 56 4.88 19.50 -5.55
N PRO A 57 4.49 20.67 -5.02
CA PRO A 57 3.15 21.22 -5.26
C PRO A 57 2.79 21.36 -6.75
N LEU A 58 3.79 21.66 -7.60
CA LEU A 58 3.63 21.76 -9.05
C LEU A 58 3.31 20.40 -9.67
N THR A 59 4.07 19.36 -9.32
CA THR A 59 3.84 17.97 -9.76
C THR A 59 2.46 17.49 -9.32
N TYR A 60 2.07 17.79 -8.08
CA TYR A 60 0.77 17.41 -7.56
C TYR A 60 -0.39 18.12 -8.25
N TYR A 61 -0.27 19.42 -8.53
CA TYR A 61 -1.32 20.17 -9.22
C TYR A 61 -1.52 19.66 -10.65
N ALA A 62 -0.42 19.41 -11.39
CA ALA A 62 -0.48 18.79 -12.71
C ALA A 62 -1.07 17.37 -12.66
N GLY A 63 -0.64 16.56 -11.69
CA GLY A 63 -1.17 15.21 -11.48
C GLY A 63 -2.65 15.19 -11.13
N ARG A 64 -3.14 16.12 -10.30
CA ARG A 64 -4.56 16.21 -9.91
C ARG A 64 -5.47 16.56 -11.08
N VAL A 65 -4.98 17.31 -12.06
CA VAL A 65 -5.75 17.62 -13.28
C VAL A 65 -5.89 16.36 -14.17
N LEU A 66 -4.91 15.45 -14.12
CA LEU A 66 -4.90 14.20 -14.90
C LEU A 66 -5.60 13.03 -14.18
N ILE A 67 -5.49 12.97 -12.85
CA ILE A 67 -6.07 11.90 -12.02
C ILE A 67 -7.48 12.31 -11.58
N ARG A 68 -8.50 11.73 -12.22
CA ARG A 68 -9.92 11.91 -11.87
C ARG A 68 -10.35 11.17 -10.60
N ASN A 69 -9.52 10.25 -10.10
CA ASN A 69 -9.89 9.35 -9.02
C ASN A 69 -9.68 9.98 -7.64
N LYS A 70 -10.56 9.66 -6.71
CA LYS A 70 -10.53 10.15 -5.32
C LYS A 70 -9.40 9.53 -4.48
N PHE A 71 -8.87 8.39 -4.93
CA PHE A 71 -7.88 7.58 -4.23
C PHE A 71 -6.61 7.45 -5.08
N ILE A 72 -5.47 7.29 -4.42
CA ILE A 72 -4.17 7.04 -5.05
C ILE A 72 -3.63 5.67 -4.66
N GLY A 73 -3.90 5.21 -3.44
CA GLY A 73 -3.52 3.88 -2.99
C GLY A 73 -4.30 2.81 -3.73
N LEU A 74 -3.61 1.77 -4.21
CA LEU A 74 -4.26 0.70 -4.94
C LEU A 74 -5.41 0.02 -4.17
N PRO A 75 -5.32 -0.23 -2.84
CA PRO A 75 -6.40 -0.85 -2.07
C PRO A 75 -7.73 -0.07 -2.13
N ASN A 76 -7.66 1.25 -1.98
CA ASN A 76 -8.85 2.10 -2.03
C ASN A 76 -9.36 2.29 -3.46
N LEU A 77 -8.45 2.33 -4.44
CA LEU A 77 -8.81 2.38 -5.86
C LEU A 77 -9.61 1.14 -6.28
N ILE A 78 -9.15 -0.06 -5.89
CA ILE A 78 -9.85 -1.32 -6.17
C ILE A 78 -11.21 -1.32 -5.50
N ALA A 79 -11.25 -1.01 -4.20
CA ALA A 79 -12.49 -1.07 -3.43
C ALA A 79 -13.51 0.04 -3.77
N GLY A 80 -13.09 1.06 -4.53
CA GLY A 80 -13.91 2.24 -4.83
C GLY A 80 -14.30 3.07 -3.59
N ARG A 81 -13.71 2.78 -2.42
CA ARG A 81 -13.96 3.46 -1.14
C ARG A 81 -12.69 3.47 -0.29
N GLU A 82 -12.71 4.29 0.76
CA GLU A 82 -11.61 4.34 1.72
C GLU A 82 -11.66 3.11 2.63
N ILE A 83 -10.72 2.18 2.44
CA ILE A 83 -10.39 1.07 3.35
C ILE A 83 -9.22 1.48 4.25
N VAL A 84 -8.20 2.10 3.65
CA VAL A 84 -7.00 2.57 4.35
C VAL A 84 -6.90 4.09 4.31
N PRO A 85 -6.41 4.74 5.39
CA PRO A 85 -6.23 6.19 5.39
C PRO A 85 -5.15 6.62 4.39
N GLU A 86 -5.48 7.61 3.56
CA GLU A 86 -4.55 8.25 2.62
C GLU A 86 -4.19 9.68 3.08
N LEU A 87 -2.96 9.85 3.53
CA LEU A 87 -2.40 11.12 3.98
C LEU A 87 -1.54 11.71 2.85
N ILE A 88 -2.17 12.55 2.03
CA ILE A 88 -1.57 13.12 0.81
C ILE A 88 -1.27 14.61 1.01
N GLN A 89 -0.08 15.03 0.59
CA GLN A 89 0.39 16.43 0.60
C GLN A 89 0.22 17.08 1.97
N GLY A 90 -0.56 18.16 2.08
CA GLY A 90 -0.79 18.86 3.36
C GLY A 90 -1.52 18.05 4.43
N ARG A 91 -2.05 16.86 4.08
CA ARG A 91 -2.60 15.91 5.07
C ARG A 91 -1.53 15.00 5.66
N MET A 92 -0.37 14.86 5.01
CA MET A 92 0.78 14.12 5.51
C MET A 92 1.50 14.99 6.54
N ASN A 93 1.10 14.85 7.80
CA ASN A 93 1.81 15.43 8.94
C ASN A 93 1.94 14.40 10.06
N GLU A 94 2.96 14.60 10.88
CA GLU A 94 3.39 13.74 11.97
C GLU A 94 2.27 13.46 12.97
N GLU A 95 1.50 14.48 13.36
CA GLU A 95 0.40 14.34 14.32
C GLU A 95 -0.69 13.41 13.80
N ARG A 96 -1.07 13.54 12.53
CA ARG A 96 -2.08 12.69 11.90
C ARG A 96 -1.58 11.27 11.74
N ILE A 97 -0.35 11.10 11.27
CA ILE A 97 0.26 9.78 11.12
C ILE A 97 0.26 9.06 12.48
N ALA A 98 0.80 9.70 13.52
CA ALA A 98 0.83 9.15 14.87
C ALA A 98 -0.57 8.82 15.39
N LYS A 99 -1.56 9.70 15.15
CA LYS A 99 -2.94 9.45 15.55
C LYS A 99 -3.53 8.20 14.89
N TYR A 100 -3.31 8.00 13.58
CA TYR A 100 -3.79 6.80 12.88
C TYR A 100 -3.09 5.54 13.38
N VAL A 101 -1.76 5.60 13.58
CA VAL A 101 -0.97 4.47 14.11
C VAL A 101 -1.48 4.07 15.50
N ILE A 102 -1.60 5.02 16.42
CA ILE A 102 -2.05 4.77 17.80
C ILE A 102 -3.48 4.20 17.79
N ASN A 103 -4.36 4.74 16.95
CA ASN A 103 -5.74 4.27 16.88
C ASN A 103 -5.80 2.82 16.35
N LEU A 104 -5.08 2.51 15.26
CA LEU A 104 -5.02 1.14 14.73
C LEU A 104 -4.38 0.15 15.70
N HIS A 105 -3.33 0.58 16.41
CA HIS A 105 -2.66 -0.26 17.40
C HIS A 105 -3.56 -0.60 18.60
N ASN A 106 -4.32 0.39 19.11
CA ASN A 106 -5.13 0.22 20.32
C ASN A 106 -6.55 -0.27 20.04
N ASN A 107 -7.04 -0.14 18.81
CA ASN A 107 -8.40 -0.53 18.43
C ASN A 107 -8.40 -1.82 17.61
N LYS A 108 -8.50 -2.96 18.31
CA LYS A 108 -8.54 -4.29 17.68
C LYS A 108 -9.65 -4.42 16.64
N TYR A 109 -10.83 -3.83 16.88
CA TYR A 109 -11.93 -3.91 15.91
C TYR A 109 -11.57 -3.20 14.61
N LEU A 110 -11.01 -1.99 14.69
CA LEU A 110 -10.58 -1.24 13.51
C LEU A 110 -9.47 -1.98 12.74
N TYR A 111 -8.51 -2.54 13.47
CA TYR A 111 -7.45 -3.35 12.90
C TYR A 111 -7.99 -4.54 12.10
N GLU A 112 -8.85 -5.36 12.73
CA GLU A 112 -9.42 -6.56 12.11
C GLU A 112 -10.34 -6.22 10.94
N SER A 113 -11.13 -5.15 11.04
CA SER A 113 -11.96 -4.68 9.92
C SER A 113 -11.10 -4.32 8.73
N MET A 114 -10.04 -3.54 8.93
CA MET A 114 -9.12 -3.15 7.85
C MET A 114 -8.41 -4.37 7.27
N HIS A 115 -7.95 -5.31 8.11
CA HIS A 115 -7.32 -6.55 7.68
C HIS A 115 -8.23 -7.34 6.72
N LEU A 116 -9.47 -7.59 7.13
CA LEU A 116 -10.44 -8.34 6.33
C LEU A 116 -10.84 -7.61 5.04
N GLU A 117 -11.00 -6.30 5.11
CA GLU A 117 -11.31 -5.49 3.94
C GLU A 117 -10.17 -5.47 2.91
N LEU A 118 -8.92 -5.44 3.37
CA LEU A 118 -7.74 -5.54 2.49
C LEU A 118 -7.70 -6.88 1.78
N LEU A 119 -7.85 -7.98 2.51
CA LEU A 119 -7.90 -9.32 1.92
C LEU A 119 -9.02 -9.42 0.88
N SER A 120 -10.24 -9.01 1.25
CA SER A 120 -11.40 -9.02 0.35
C SER A 120 -11.18 -8.19 -0.93
N ALA A 121 -10.61 -6.98 -0.81
CA ALA A 121 -10.33 -6.14 -1.97
C ALA A 121 -9.26 -6.76 -2.89
N THR A 122 -8.23 -7.39 -2.31
CA THR A 122 -7.19 -8.03 -3.12
C THR A 122 -7.63 -9.35 -3.75
N GLU A 123 -8.47 -10.13 -3.09
CA GLU A 123 -9.10 -11.32 -3.67
C GLU A 123 -9.95 -10.98 -4.90
N GLU A 124 -10.72 -9.89 -4.85
CA GLU A 124 -11.49 -9.42 -6.00
C GLU A 124 -10.58 -9.08 -7.21
N MET A 125 -9.41 -8.49 -6.95
CA MET A 125 -8.47 -8.09 -8.00
C MET A 125 -7.63 -9.26 -8.54
N ILE A 126 -7.21 -10.20 -7.69
CA ILE A 126 -6.44 -11.39 -8.10
C ILE A 126 -7.37 -12.43 -8.77
N GLY A 127 -8.67 -12.40 -8.43
CA GLY A 127 -9.66 -13.38 -8.84
C GLY A 127 -9.38 -14.78 -8.27
N ASN A 128 -10.19 -15.78 -8.64
CA ASN A 128 -9.90 -17.21 -8.40
C ASN A 128 -8.70 -17.72 -9.22
N THR A 129 -7.77 -16.84 -9.61
CA THR A 129 -6.67 -17.16 -10.49
C THR A 129 -5.59 -17.87 -9.68
N ILE A 130 -5.64 -19.19 -9.69
CA ILE A 130 -4.66 -20.06 -9.04
C ILE A 130 -3.24 -19.77 -9.59
N ASN A 131 -3.13 -19.23 -10.82
CA ASN A 131 -1.87 -18.85 -11.42
C ASN A 131 -2.03 -17.82 -12.56
N PRO A 132 -1.63 -16.54 -12.38
CA PRO A 132 -1.68 -15.52 -13.45
C PRO A 132 -0.86 -15.89 -14.69
N TYR A 133 0.18 -16.71 -14.52
CA TYR A 133 0.99 -17.22 -15.62
C TYR A 133 0.23 -18.23 -16.48
N GLU A 134 -0.64 -19.06 -15.90
CA GLU A 134 -1.45 -20.02 -16.67
C GLU A 134 -2.45 -19.32 -17.58
N ASN A 135 -3.14 -18.29 -17.08
CA ASN A 135 -4.05 -17.50 -17.92
C ASN A 135 -3.29 -16.78 -19.03
N THR A 136 -2.12 -16.23 -18.73
CA THR A 136 -1.28 -15.59 -19.74
C THR A 136 -0.83 -16.58 -20.81
N VAL A 137 -0.42 -17.79 -20.42
CA VAL A 137 -0.04 -18.86 -21.35
C VAL A 137 -1.23 -19.28 -22.20
N LYS A 138 -2.41 -19.46 -21.60
CA LYS A 138 -3.64 -19.83 -22.30
C LYS A 138 -4.05 -18.76 -23.32
N ASP A 139 -4.04 -17.49 -22.94
CA ASP A 139 -4.35 -16.36 -23.83
C ASP A 139 -3.36 -16.25 -25.00
N ILE A 140 -2.07 -16.58 -24.77
CA ILE A 140 -1.06 -16.63 -25.82
C ILE A 140 -1.33 -17.80 -26.76
N LEU A 141 -1.62 -19.00 -26.24
CA LEU A 141 -1.90 -20.19 -27.07
C LEU A 141 -3.15 -19.99 -27.94
N GLU A 142 -4.22 -19.43 -27.38
CA GLU A 142 -5.44 -19.06 -28.13
C GLU A 142 -5.12 -18.10 -29.28
N LYS A 143 -4.35 -17.03 -29.01
CA LYS A 143 -4.01 -16.02 -30.02
C LYS A 143 -3.09 -16.53 -31.12
N VAL A 144 -2.27 -17.52 -30.82
CA VAL A 144 -1.33 -18.13 -31.78
C VAL A 144 -1.98 -19.34 -32.48
N GLY A 145 -3.19 -19.74 -32.07
CA GLY A 145 -3.97 -20.82 -32.69
C GLY A 145 -3.41 -22.21 -32.39
N LEU A 146 -2.85 -22.40 -31.20
CA LEU A 146 -2.17 -23.63 -30.78
C LEU A 146 -2.92 -24.43 -29.70
N ASP A 147 -4.23 -24.22 -29.56
CA ASP A 147 -5.08 -24.96 -28.61
C ASP A 147 -5.39 -26.41 -29.07
#